data_AF-A0A6G3X4Z3-F1
#
_entry.id   AF-A0A6G3X4Z3-F1
#
_cell.length_a   1.000
_cell.length_b   1.000
_cell.length_c   1.000
_cell.angle_alpha   90.00
_cell.angle_beta   90.00
_cell.angle_gamma   90.00
#
_symmetry.space_group_name_H-M   'P 1'
#
loop_
_entity.id
_entity.type
_entity.pdbx_description
1 polymer ?
#
loop_
_entity_poly.entity_id
_entity_poly.type
_entity_poly.pdbx_seq_one_letter_code
_entity_poly.pdbx_strand_id
1 'polypeptide(L)'
;MFSPASRHGIAAAALALWTLTACGSSSGGGDDPTSAPTTTQAAKDKGPQCVGEAPADGVHVLRGGGFRLPGGGGVQYAAASADGTSRTATLRDGAGYGSGQRQWTVKPGSGITLSGHAYTVRQVCSYRVVLEPEDAKDKAALAVAPESMEFAGGAADNTLCFTTNRAVQAAAAKSFPAKGQTLSLLANGGVKQLPTGPSLTVSYVDTAAGTAGLGANCAGIPVAQYKDIRVGDTVEFAGVLFKVSGLTEQAVRLTRTSE
;
A
#
# COMPACT_ATOMS: atom_id res chain seq x y z
N MET A 1 49.71 0.62 33.24
CA MET A 1 50.08 -0.75 33.67
C MET A 1 49.10 -1.70 32.99
N PHE A 2 49.43 -2.14 31.77
CA PHE A 2 49.98 -3.45 31.43
C PHE A 2 48.97 -4.60 31.60
N SER A 3 48.48 -5.09 30.46
CA SER A 3 47.75 -6.35 30.28
C SER A 3 48.59 -7.56 30.71
N PRO A 4 47.96 -8.76 30.70
CA PRO A 4 48.52 -9.79 29.84
C PRO A 4 47.49 -10.50 28.97
N ALA A 5 48.01 -11.02 27.86
CA ALA A 5 47.36 -11.83 26.85
C ALA A 5 47.74 -13.31 26.99
N SER A 6 46.92 -14.20 26.44
CA SER A 6 47.31 -15.56 25.97
C SER A 6 46.62 -15.79 24.61
N ARG A 7 47.30 -15.93 23.45
CA ARG A 7 48.13 -17.06 22.93
C ARG A 7 47.30 -18.36 22.83
N HIS A 8 47.13 -19.09 21.71
CA HIS A 8 47.78 -19.28 20.40
C HIS A 8 46.71 -19.80 19.39
N GLY A 9 46.86 -19.91 18.07
CA GLY A 9 48.04 -19.97 17.22
C GLY A 9 47.69 -19.95 15.71
N ILE A 10 48.74 -19.75 14.92
CA ILE A 10 48.79 -19.50 13.47
C ILE A 10 48.94 -20.83 12.72
N ALA A 11 48.35 -20.94 11.53
CA ALA A 11 48.87 -21.76 10.44
C ALA A 11 48.57 -21.11 9.08
N ALA A 12 49.63 -20.57 8.47
CA ALA A 12 49.77 -20.26 7.03
C ALA A 12 50.03 -21.60 6.27
N ALA A 13 50.07 -21.78 4.95
CA ALA A 13 50.03 -20.99 3.73
C ALA A 13 49.85 -22.00 2.56
N ALA A 14 49.37 -21.56 1.39
CA ALA A 14 49.96 -21.95 0.10
C ALA A 14 49.32 -21.15 -1.05
N LEU A 15 50.18 -20.39 -1.75
CA LEU A 15 49.92 -19.79 -3.06
C LEU A 15 49.97 -20.87 -4.16
N ALA A 16 49.18 -20.67 -5.21
CA ALA A 16 49.55 -21.11 -6.56
C ALA A 16 49.12 -20.04 -7.58
N LEU A 17 50.12 -19.32 -8.10
CA LEU A 17 50.01 -18.52 -9.33
C LEU A 17 49.99 -19.45 -10.54
N TRP A 18 49.10 -19.19 -11.48
CA TRP A 18 49.29 -19.57 -12.88
C TRP A 18 49.12 -18.33 -13.75
N THR A 19 50.25 -17.82 -14.22
CA THR A 19 50.35 -16.88 -15.33
C THR A 19 50.50 -17.67 -16.62
N LEU A 20 49.59 -17.48 -17.58
CA LEU A 20 49.86 -17.71 -18.99
C LEU A 20 49.46 -16.47 -19.78
N THR A 21 50.49 -15.79 -20.27
CA THR A 21 50.46 -14.81 -21.34
C THR A 21 50.08 -15.49 -22.66
N ALA A 22 49.09 -14.96 -23.37
CA ALA A 22 49.01 -15.08 -24.83
C ALA A 22 48.46 -13.77 -25.40
N CYS A 23 49.35 -12.99 -26.02
CA CYS A 23 48.98 -11.98 -27.00
C CYS A 23 48.38 -12.67 -28.23
N GLY A 24 47.26 -12.15 -28.74
CA GLY A 24 46.69 -12.55 -30.02
C GLY A 24 45.72 -11.49 -30.51
N SER A 25 46.21 -10.54 -31.31
CA SER A 25 45.38 -9.69 -32.15
C SER A 25 44.87 -10.51 -33.34
N SER A 26 43.56 -10.61 -33.52
CA SER A 26 42.95 -10.89 -34.82
C SER A 26 41.55 -10.31 -34.91
N SER A 27 41.34 -9.60 -36.01
CA SER A 27 40.14 -8.94 -36.51
C SER A 27 39.00 -9.89 -36.87
N GLY A 28 37.76 -9.43 -36.65
CA GLY A 28 36.64 -9.71 -37.55
C GLY A 28 35.43 -10.42 -36.93
N GLY A 29 34.24 -9.92 -37.29
CA GLY A 29 32.99 -10.67 -37.27
C GLY A 29 32.16 -10.50 -36.01
N GLY A 30 31.01 -9.84 -36.16
CA GLY A 30 30.09 -9.57 -35.06
C GLY A 30 29.37 -10.81 -34.54
N ASP A 31 29.00 -10.73 -33.27
CA ASP A 31 27.89 -11.45 -32.68
C ASP A 31 27.23 -10.49 -31.69
N ASP A 32 25.95 -10.22 -31.91
CA ASP A 32 25.09 -9.42 -31.06
C ASP A 32 25.19 -9.87 -29.59
N PRO A 33 25.26 -8.94 -28.61
CA PRO A 33 25.03 -9.32 -27.23
C PRO A 33 23.56 -9.71 -27.12
N THR A 34 23.32 -11.02 -27.03
CA THR A 34 22.03 -11.60 -26.63
C THR A 34 21.64 -10.97 -25.30
N SER A 35 20.80 -9.95 -25.39
CA SER A 35 20.15 -9.34 -24.25
C SER A 35 19.33 -10.44 -23.60
N ALA A 36 19.68 -10.79 -22.36
CA ALA A 36 18.82 -11.63 -21.53
C ALA A 36 17.39 -11.08 -21.64
N PRO A 37 16.36 -11.92 -21.81
CA PRO A 37 15.01 -11.42 -21.97
C PRO A 37 14.70 -10.62 -20.72
N THR A 38 14.45 -9.32 -20.91
CA THR A 38 13.70 -8.53 -19.94
C THR A 38 12.47 -9.37 -19.67
N THR A 39 12.42 -10.02 -18.50
CA THR A 39 11.16 -10.56 -18.00
C THR A 39 10.29 -9.34 -17.79
N THR A 40 9.60 -8.93 -18.84
CA THR A 40 8.45 -8.04 -18.78
C THR A 40 7.54 -8.74 -17.81
N GLN A 41 7.61 -8.33 -16.55
CA GLN A 41 6.77 -8.85 -15.50
C GLN A 41 5.35 -8.71 -16.03
N ALA A 42 4.74 -9.85 -16.38
CA ALA A 42 3.37 -9.90 -16.88
C ALA A 42 2.57 -9.00 -15.94
N ALA A 43 1.84 -8.03 -16.49
CA ALA A 43 1.19 -6.99 -15.69
C ALA A 43 0.29 -7.66 -14.65
N LYS A 44 0.86 -7.86 -13.45
CA LYS A 44 0.15 -8.32 -12.28
C LYS A 44 -1.01 -7.34 -12.17
N ASP A 45 -2.22 -7.85 -11.99
CA ASP A 45 -3.44 -7.05 -11.83
C ASP A 45 -4.31 -6.80 -13.09
N LYS A 46 -4.12 -7.54 -14.20
CA LYS A 46 -5.11 -7.55 -15.30
C LYS A 46 -6.38 -8.29 -14.89
N GLY A 47 -7.48 -7.57 -14.74
CA GLY A 47 -8.80 -8.10 -14.42
C GLY A 47 -9.77 -6.99 -14.04
N PRO A 48 -11.01 -7.31 -13.62
CA PRO A 48 -11.95 -6.30 -13.19
C PRO A 48 -11.36 -5.43 -12.07
N GLN A 49 -11.66 -4.14 -12.11
CA GLN A 49 -11.21 -3.19 -11.09
C GLN A 49 -11.70 -3.61 -9.71
N CYS A 50 -12.92 -4.14 -9.61
CA CYS A 50 -13.52 -4.67 -8.39
C CYS A 50 -14.35 -5.92 -8.68
N VAL A 51 -14.36 -6.87 -7.74
CA VAL A 51 -15.27 -8.03 -7.73
C VAL A 51 -16.01 -8.04 -6.39
N GLY A 52 -17.31 -8.29 -6.41
CA GLY A 52 -18.19 -8.22 -5.25
C GLY A 52 -18.76 -6.83 -4.99
N GLU A 53 -19.60 -6.71 -3.96
CA GLU A 53 -20.38 -5.51 -3.64
C GLU A 53 -19.98 -4.97 -2.27
N ALA A 54 -19.63 -3.69 -2.19
CA ALA A 54 -19.27 -3.04 -0.94
C ALA A 54 -20.55 -2.57 -0.21
N PRO A 55 -20.82 -3.03 1.02
CA PRO A 55 -21.81 -2.40 1.86
C PRO A 55 -21.35 -0.98 2.20
N ALA A 56 -22.30 -0.07 2.36
CA ALA A 56 -21.99 1.34 2.52
C ALA A 56 -21.36 1.66 3.89
N ASP A 57 -21.41 0.74 4.85
CA ASP A 57 -20.79 0.79 6.17
C ASP A 57 -19.67 -0.25 6.35
N GLY A 58 -19.12 -0.75 5.24
CA GLY A 58 -17.98 -1.67 5.25
C GLY A 58 -16.67 -0.99 5.63
N VAL A 59 -15.75 -1.76 6.19
CA VAL A 59 -14.37 -1.34 6.47
C VAL A 59 -13.55 -1.39 5.19
N HIS A 60 -12.99 -0.26 4.78
CA HIS A 60 -12.15 -0.16 3.60
C HIS A 60 -10.67 -0.30 3.99
N VAL A 61 -10.06 -1.44 3.67
CA VAL A 61 -8.63 -1.69 3.85
C VAL A 61 -7.91 -1.37 2.55
N LEU A 62 -7.19 -0.25 2.49
CA LEU A 62 -6.58 0.23 1.25
C LEU A 62 -5.28 -0.52 0.94
N ARG A 63 -4.98 -0.62 -0.36
CA ARG A 63 -3.81 -1.37 -0.85
C ARG A 63 -2.51 -0.84 -0.25
N GLY A 64 -1.69 -1.76 0.24
CA GLY A 64 -0.41 -1.48 0.86
C GLY A 64 -0.49 -0.82 2.24
N GLY A 65 -1.70 -0.57 2.76
CA GLY A 65 -1.92 0.03 4.06
C GLY A 65 -2.61 -0.91 5.05
N GLY A 66 -2.67 -0.46 6.29
CA GLY A 66 -3.37 -1.11 7.38
C GLY A 66 -4.60 -0.34 7.87
N PHE A 67 -5.49 -1.06 8.54
CA PHE A 67 -6.68 -0.54 9.18
C PHE A 67 -6.74 -1.07 10.61
N ARG A 68 -6.95 -0.20 11.61
CA ARG A 68 -7.17 -0.61 13.01
C ARG A 68 -8.58 -1.15 13.19
N LEU A 69 -8.68 -2.33 13.80
CA LEU A 69 -9.96 -3.00 14.06
C LEU A 69 -10.34 -2.89 15.54
N PRO A 70 -11.60 -3.14 15.92
CA PRO A 70 -11.98 -3.35 17.31
C PRO A 70 -11.07 -4.36 18.02
N GLY A 71 -10.94 -4.22 19.34
CA GLY A 71 -10.06 -5.07 20.14
C GLY A 71 -8.56 -4.72 20.05
N GLY A 72 -8.20 -3.61 19.40
CA GLY A 72 -6.82 -3.10 19.36
C GLY A 72 -5.92 -3.75 18.30
N GLY A 73 -6.43 -4.72 17.54
CA GLY A 73 -5.72 -5.33 16.43
C GLY A 73 -5.91 -4.58 15.11
N GLY A 74 -5.71 -5.28 14.00
CA GLY A 74 -5.84 -4.66 12.68
C GLY A 74 -5.69 -5.63 11.52
N VAL A 75 -5.73 -5.07 10.32
CA VAL A 75 -5.61 -5.81 9.07
C VAL A 75 -4.87 -4.98 8.03
N GLN A 76 -4.11 -5.63 7.17
CA GLN A 76 -3.44 -5.02 6.02
C GLN A 76 -3.88 -5.65 4.70
N TYR A 77 -3.89 -4.86 3.63
CA TYR A 77 -4.01 -5.37 2.26
C TYR A 77 -2.63 -5.41 1.59
N ALA A 78 -1.98 -6.58 1.67
CA ALA A 78 -0.57 -6.71 1.31
C ALA A 78 -0.30 -6.96 -0.18
N ALA A 79 -1.18 -7.69 -0.87
CA ALA A 79 -1.01 -8.02 -2.27
C ALA A 79 -2.35 -8.34 -2.93
N ALA A 80 -2.42 -8.16 -4.24
CA ALA A 80 -3.59 -8.50 -5.05
C ALA A 80 -3.17 -9.35 -6.24
N SER A 81 -4.06 -10.22 -6.69
CA SER A 81 -3.93 -10.92 -7.98
C SER A 81 -5.26 -10.93 -8.71
N ALA A 82 -5.19 -10.87 -10.04
CA ALA A 82 -6.33 -10.96 -10.93
C ALA A 82 -5.96 -11.83 -12.14
N ASP A 83 -6.92 -12.59 -12.64
CA ASP A 83 -6.75 -13.56 -13.75
C ASP A 83 -7.49 -13.14 -15.03
N GLY A 84 -7.94 -11.89 -15.11
CA GLY A 84 -8.80 -11.36 -16.16
C GLY A 84 -10.29 -11.38 -15.82
N THR A 85 -10.74 -12.31 -14.99
CA THR A 85 -12.17 -12.52 -14.64
C THR A 85 -12.45 -12.36 -13.16
N SER A 86 -11.51 -12.78 -12.32
CA SER A 86 -11.63 -12.81 -10.88
C SER A 86 -10.50 -12.00 -10.22
N ARG A 87 -10.67 -11.72 -8.93
CA ARG A 87 -9.68 -11.01 -8.13
C ARG A 87 -9.60 -11.63 -6.73
N THR A 88 -8.38 -11.79 -6.25
CA THR A 88 -8.08 -12.20 -4.88
C THR A 88 -7.16 -11.19 -4.21
N ALA A 89 -7.22 -11.13 -2.89
CA ALA A 89 -6.36 -10.30 -2.06
C ALA A 89 -5.63 -11.15 -1.03
N THR A 90 -4.40 -10.76 -0.71
CA THR A 90 -3.68 -11.23 0.47
C THR A 90 -3.87 -10.23 1.59
N LEU A 91 -4.56 -10.65 2.64
CA LEU A 91 -4.70 -9.91 3.88
C LEU A 91 -3.68 -10.41 4.92
N ARG A 92 -3.27 -9.53 5.82
CA ARG A 92 -2.41 -9.86 6.97
C ARG A 92 -3.00 -9.32 8.27
N ASP A 93 -2.72 -9.96 9.38
CA ASP A 93 -3.10 -9.44 10.70
C ASP A 93 -2.22 -8.27 11.13
N GLY A 94 -2.77 -7.42 12.00
CA GLY A 94 -2.12 -6.21 12.49
C GLY A 94 -2.31 -4.99 11.58
N ALA A 95 -2.38 -3.79 12.19
CA ALA A 95 -2.52 -2.54 11.45
C ALA A 95 -1.20 -2.01 10.86
N GLY A 96 -0.05 -2.55 11.30
CA GLY A 96 1.27 -2.21 10.79
C GLY A 96 2.09 -3.49 10.57
N TYR A 97 3.11 -3.41 9.71
CA TYR A 97 3.92 -4.58 9.35
C TYR A 97 4.68 -5.16 10.56
N GLY A 98 4.63 -6.48 10.68
CA GLY A 98 5.39 -7.24 11.68
C GLY A 98 5.80 -8.60 11.13
N SER A 99 6.90 -9.16 11.64
CA SER A 99 7.30 -10.54 11.35
C SER A 99 6.32 -11.52 12.01
N GLY A 100 6.13 -12.69 11.39
CA GLY A 100 5.25 -13.74 11.93
C GLY A 100 3.75 -13.49 11.77
N GLN A 101 3.35 -12.40 11.11
CA GLN A 101 1.95 -12.08 10.83
C GLN A 101 1.27 -13.18 10.01
N ARG A 102 0.08 -13.59 10.46
CA ARG A 102 -0.78 -14.51 9.76
C ARG A 102 -1.29 -13.86 8.48
N GLN A 103 -1.35 -14.64 7.40
CA GLN A 103 -1.82 -14.17 6.11
C GLN A 103 -2.97 -15.03 5.59
N TRP A 104 -3.86 -14.42 4.82
CA TRP A 104 -4.98 -15.07 4.16
C TRP A 104 -5.06 -14.63 2.72
N THR A 105 -5.24 -15.57 1.81
CA THR A 105 -5.69 -15.27 0.44
C THR A 105 -7.21 -15.35 0.41
N VAL A 106 -7.85 -14.25 0.07
CA VAL A 106 -9.31 -14.08 0.13
C VAL A 106 -9.90 -13.66 -1.21
N LYS A 107 -11.17 -13.99 -1.40
CA LYS A 107 -12.05 -13.53 -2.47
C LYS A 107 -13.37 -13.03 -1.88
N PRO A 108 -14.22 -12.31 -2.64
CA PRO A 108 -15.57 -11.98 -2.19
C PRO A 108 -16.33 -13.22 -1.70
N GLY A 109 -17.04 -13.10 -0.57
CA GLY A 109 -17.73 -14.17 0.15
C GLY A 109 -16.85 -14.95 1.15
N SER A 110 -15.54 -14.70 1.23
CA SER A 110 -14.69 -15.39 2.21
C SER A 110 -14.97 -14.89 3.63
N GLY A 111 -15.20 -15.80 4.58
CA GLY A 111 -15.19 -15.49 6.01
C GLY A 111 -13.77 -15.53 6.57
N ILE A 112 -13.41 -14.53 7.38
CA ILE A 112 -12.10 -14.43 8.03
C ILE A 112 -12.25 -13.98 9.49
N THR A 113 -11.34 -14.43 10.35
CA THR A 113 -11.24 -13.96 11.73
C THR A 113 -9.99 -13.10 11.88
N LEU A 114 -10.18 -11.85 12.26
CA LEU A 114 -9.11 -10.86 12.45
C LEU A 114 -9.20 -10.34 13.88
N SER A 115 -8.12 -10.49 14.65
CA SER A 115 -8.06 -10.00 16.05
C SER A 115 -9.18 -10.53 16.95
N GLY A 116 -9.69 -11.74 16.68
CA GLY A 116 -10.81 -12.35 17.42
C GLY A 116 -12.21 -12.00 16.90
N HIS A 117 -12.31 -11.16 15.87
CA HIS A 117 -13.57 -10.70 15.29
C HIS A 117 -13.80 -11.30 13.91
N ALA A 118 -15.04 -11.72 13.62
CA ALA A 118 -15.40 -12.33 12.35
C ALA A 118 -15.82 -11.28 11.31
N TYR A 119 -15.31 -11.44 10.09
CA TYR A 119 -15.61 -10.56 8.96
C TYR A 119 -15.90 -11.38 7.70
N THR A 120 -16.86 -10.91 6.92
CA THR A 120 -17.03 -11.36 5.54
C THR A 120 -16.33 -10.39 4.59
N VAL A 121 -15.53 -10.92 3.65
CA VAL A 121 -14.95 -10.14 2.55
C VAL A 121 -16.04 -9.88 1.52
N ARG A 122 -16.48 -8.63 1.38
CA ARG A 122 -17.61 -8.27 0.51
C ARG A 122 -17.21 -7.83 -0.88
N GLN A 123 -16.07 -7.13 -0.98
CA GLN A 123 -15.53 -6.66 -2.26
C GLN A 123 -14.00 -6.70 -2.24
N VAL A 124 -13.40 -7.08 -3.37
CA VAL A 124 -11.95 -7.00 -3.58
C VAL A 124 -11.70 -6.15 -4.82
N CYS A 125 -10.94 -5.07 -4.65
CA CYS A 125 -10.58 -4.14 -5.71
C CYS A 125 -9.06 -4.06 -5.91
N SER A 126 -8.68 -3.62 -7.12
CA SER A 126 -7.74 -2.53 -7.35
C SER A 126 -6.84 -2.08 -6.21
N TYR A 127 -7.52 -1.34 -5.35
CA TYR A 127 -7.01 -0.29 -4.49
C TYR A 127 -7.53 -0.44 -3.05
N ARG A 128 -8.45 -1.39 -2.81
CA ARG A 128 -9.02 -1.70 -1.49
C ARG A 128 -9.55 -3.13 -1.39
N VAL A 129 -9.74 -3.59 -0.16
CA VAL A 129 -10.63 -4.69 0.21
C VAL A 129 -11.72 -4.12 1.13
N VAL A 130 -12.96 -4.57 0.96
CA VAL A 130 -14.07 -4.19 1.84
C VAL A 130 -14.45 -5.37 2.72
N LEU A 131 -14.35 -5.17 4.04
CA LEU A 131 -14.73 -6.13 5.06
C LEU A 131 -16.03 -5.68 5.72
N GLU A 132 -16.93 -6.63 5.96
CA GLU A 132 -18.13 -6.41 6.76
C GLU A 132 -18.01 -7.19 8.08
N PRO A 133 -18.08 -6.51 9.24
CA PRO A 133 -18.16 -7.21 10.52
C PRO A 133 -19.42 -8.06 10.60
N GLU A 134 -19.30 -9.30 11.07
CA GLU A 134 -20.45 -10.19 11.26
C GLU A 134 -21.21 -9.88 12.56
N ASP A 135 -20.51 -9.40 13.58
CA ASP A 135 -21.12 -9.00 14.87
C ASP A 135 -21.59 -7.53 14.83
N ALA A 136 -22.83 -7.30 15.28
CA ALA A 136 -23.43 -5.98 15.36
C ALA A 136 -22.67 -5.02 16.31
N LYS A 137 -22.04 -5.54 17.37
CA LYS A 137 -21.22 -4.75 18.30
C LYS A 137 -19.95 -4.25 17.63
N ASP A 138 -19.30 -5.06 16.80
CA ASP A 138 -18.11 -4.65 16.07
C ASP A 138 -18.44 -3.59 15.02
N LYS A 139 -19.58 -3.78 14.34
CA LYS A 139 -20.14 -2.80 13.42
C LYS A 139 -20.46 -1.48 14.11
N ALA A 140 -21.09 -1.52 15.29
CA ALA A 140 -21.37 -0.33 16.09
C ALA A 140 -20.09 0.35 16.56
N ALA A 141 -19.10 -0.41 17.04
CA ALA A 141 -17.81 0.11 17.52
C ALA A 141 -17.05 0.87 16.44
N LEU A 142 -17.03 0.35 15.21
CA LEU A 142 -16.42 1.02 14.05
C LEU A 142 -17.16 2.30 13.63
N ALA A 143 -18.46 2.38 13.90
CA ALA A 143 -19.31 3.51 13.57
C ALA A 143 -19.41 4.56 14.69
N VAL A 144 -18.77 4.32 15.86
CA VAL A 144 -18.76 5.29 16.97
C VAL A 144 -18.21 6.62 16.48
N ALA A 145 -18.93 7.70 16.81
CA ALA A 145 -18.49 9.05 16.51
C ALA A 145 -17.30 9.43 17.40
N PRO A 146 -16.31 10.16 16.88
CA PRO A 146 -15.24 10.70 17.70
C PRO A 146 -15.79 11.77 18.65
N GLU A 147 -15.13 11.97 19.79
CA GLU A 147 -15.46 13.06 20.73
C GLU A 147 -15.19 14.44 20.12
N SER A 148 -14.19 14.54 19.24
CA SER A 148 -13.85 15.75 18.49
C SER A 148 -13.55 15.42 17.04
N MET A 149 -13.90 16.34 16.15
CA MET A 149 -13.53 16.28 14.72
C MET A 149 -12.16 16.90 14.44
N GLU A 150 -11.51 17.44 15.45
CA GLU A 150 -10.17 18.02 15.35
C GLU A 150 -9.11 16.94 15.49
N PHE A 151 -8.17 16.93 14.54
CA PHE A 151 -7.01 16.05 14.59
C PHE A 151 -5.97 16.57 15.57
N ALA A 152 -5.74 15.85 16.66
CA ALA A 152 -4.78 16.21 17.70
C ALA A 152 -3.37 15.63 17.49
N GLY A 153 -3.25 14.62 16.61
CA GLY A 153 -2.05 13.85 16.38
C GLY A 153 -1.86 12.75 17.43
N GLY A 154 -2.38 11.55 17.18
CA GLY A 154 -2.04 10.37 17.99
C GLY A 154 -3.13 9.29 18.01
N ALA A 155 -3.06 8.41 19.01
CA ALA A 155 -4.02 7.31 19.15
C ALA A 155 -5.47 7.78 19.41
N ALA A 156 -5.65 8.99 19.95
CA ALA A 156 -6.96 9.61 20.13
C ALA A 156 -7.70 9.83 18.81
N ASP A 157 -6.97 10.01 17.70
CA ASP A 157 -7.56 10.26 16.37
C ASP A 157 -7.96 8.99 15.63
N ASN A 158 -7.90 7.82 16.28
CA ASN A 158 -8.22 6.55 15.63
C ASN A 158 -9.63 6.55 15.04
N THR A 159 -10.59 7.12 15.76
CA THR A 159 -11.99 7.25 15.33
C THR A 159 -12.18 8.26 14.20
N LEU A 160 -11.16 9.06 13.86
CA LEU A 160 -11.19 9.92 12.67
C LEU A 160 -10.74 9.20 11.40
N CYS A 161 -9.88 8.18 11.53
CA CYS A 161 -9.23 7.52 10.40
C CYS A 161 -9.68 6.08 10.17
N PHE A 162 -10.02 5.36 11.24
CA PHE A 162 -10.37 3.95 11.23
C PHE A 162 -11.84 3.78 11.63
N THR A 163 -12.71 4.44 10.88
CA THR A 163 -14.15 4.51 11.18
C THR A 163 -15.02 4.25 9.96
N THR A 164 -16.21 3.72 10.21
CA THR A 164 -17.32 3.64 9.26
C THR A 164 -18.39 4.71 9.54
N ASN A 165 -18.11 5.63 10.48
CA ASN A 165 -19.00 6.73 10.83
C ASN A 165 -19.18 7.69 9.64
N ARG A 166 -20.45 7.90 9.24
CA ARG A 166 -20.79 8.69 8.05
C ARG A 166 -20.48 10.18 8.19
N ALA A 167 -20.59 10.74 9.39
CA ALA A 167 -20.27 12.15 9.60
C ALA A 167 -18.77 12.40 9.43
N VAL A 168 -17.93 11.49 9.93
CA VAL A 168 -16.48 11.56 9.74
C VAL A 168 -16.10 11.39 8.28
N GLN A 169 -16.65 10.39 7.60
CA GLN A 169 -16.42 10.18 6.16
C GLN A 169 -16.84 11.39 5.33
N ALA A 170 -18.01 11.99 5.64
CA ALA A 170 -18.48 13.19 4.96
C ALA A 170 -17.57 14.40 5.21
N ALA A 171 -17.05 14.57 6.44
CA ALA A 171 -16.10 15.64 6.75
C ALA A 171 -14.76 15.43 6.03
N ALA A 172 -14.25 14.20 5.98
CA ALA A 172 -13.05 13.87 5.24
C ALA A 172 -13.23 14.14 3.75
N ALA A 173 -14.38 13.76 3.19
CA ALA A 173 -14.72 14.00 1.79
C ALA A 173 -14.78 15.48 1.40
N LYS A 174 -15.18 16.36 2.33
CA LYS A 174 -15.17 17.82 2.15
C LYS A 174 -13.76 18.42 2.12
N SER A 175 -12.75 17.69 2.60
CA SER A 175 -11.34 18.12 2.54
C SER A 175 -10.72 17.95 1.15
N PHE A 176 -11.47 17.36 0.22
CA PHE A 176 -11.08 17.14 -1.16
C PHE A 176 -11.85 18.05 -2.13
N PRO A 177 -11.29 18.32 -3.32
CA PRO A 177 -12.02 19.01 -4.39
C PRO A 177 -13.34 18.33 -4.72
N ALA A 178 -14.27 19.07 -5.34
CA ALA A 178 -15.55 18.50 -5.76
C ALA A 178 -15.37 17.43 -6.86
N LYS A 179 -16.40 16.61 -7.11
CA LYS A 179 -16.39 15.62 -8.18
C LYS A 179 -16.03 16.27 -9.53
N GLY A 180 -15.17 15.62 -10.30
CA GLY A 180 -14.63 16.13 -11.57
C GLY A 180 -13.50 17.14 -11.42
N GLN A 181 -13.28 17.71 -10.23
CA GLN A 181 -12.12 18.58 -9.98
C GLN A 181 -10.86 17.78 -9.65
N THR A 182 -9.72 18.44 -9.82
CA THR A 182 -8.40 17.83 -9.69
C THR A 182 -7.72 18.26 -8.39
N LEU A 183 -7.28 17.26 -7.63
CA LEU A 183 -6.30 17.40 -6.55
C LEU A 183 -4.89 17.26 -7.15
N SER A 184 -4.00 18.21 -6.88
CA SER A 184 -2.58 18.09 -7.20
C SER A 184 -1.80 17.78 -5.93
N LEU A 185 -1.09 16.64 -5.94
CA LEU A 185 -0.15 16.26 -4.88
C LEU A 185 1.27 16.52 -5.39
N LEU A 186 2.02 17.37 -4.70
CA LEU A 186 3.35 17.78 -5.13
C LEU A 186 4.38 16.66 -4.89
N ALA A 187 5.26 16.44 -5.86
CA ALA A 187 6.31 15.42 -5.85
C ALA A 187 7.58 15.84 -5.08
N ASN A 188 7.59 17.01 -4.45
CA ASN A 188 8.73 17.59 -3.75
C ASN A 188 8.82 17.17 -2.27
N GLY A 189 8.28 16.00 -1.91
CA GLY A 189 8.21 15.54 -0.51
C GLY A 189 7.18 16.28 0.34
N GLY A 190 6.32 17.11 -0.26
CA GLY A 190 5.26 17.82 0.45
C GLY A 190 4.24 16.86 1.09
N VAL A 191 3.88 17.12 2.34
CA VAL A 191 2.81 16.43 3.05
C VAL A 191 1.55 17.27 2.96
N LYS A 192 0.47 16.70 2.41
CA LYS A 192 -0.87 17.29 2.50
C LYS A 192 -1.61 16.69 3.68
N GLN A 193 -1.63 17.41 4.80
CA GLN A 193 -2.41 17.04 5.98
C GLN A 193 -3.89 17.37 5.75
N LEU A 194 -4.78 16.41 6.01
CA LEU A 194 -6.22 16.65 6.02
C LEU A 194 -6.70 16.96 7.45
N PRO A 195 -7.73 17.82 7.60
CA PRO A 195 -8.32 18.13 8.91
C PRO A 195 -8.79 16.92 9.70
N THR A 196 -9.27 15.86 9.02
CA THR A 196 -9.74 14.63 9.66
C THR A 196 -8.63 13.61 9.91
N GLY A 197 -7.36 13.97 9.75
CA GLY A 197 -6.21 13.18 10.21
C GLY A 197 -5.34 12.49 9.16
N PRO A 198 -5.84 11.96 8.03
CA PRO A 198 -4.96 11.42 7.01
C PRO A 198 -4.02 12.48 6.43
N SER A 199 -2.75 12.13 6.31
CA SER A 199 -1.75 12.86 5.55
C SER A 199 -1.51 12.15 4.23
N LEU A 200 -1.39 12.91 3.14
CA LEU A 200 -1.12 12.37 1.80
C LEU A 200 0.26 12.80 1.33
N THR A 201 0.97 11.89 0.68
CA THR A 201 2.33 12.09 0.19
C THR A 201 2.52 11.46 -1.19
N VAL A 202 3.38 12.08 -2.00
CA VAL A 202 3.95 11.44 -3.19
C VAL A 202 5.30 10.87 -2.80
N SER A 203 5.44 9.55 -2.88
CA SER A 203 6.68 8.86 -2.49
C SER A 203 7.73 8.90 -3.60
N TYR A 204 7.29 8.86 -4.87
CA TYR A 204 8.13 9.05 -6.04
C TYR A 204 7.27 9.39 -7.26
N VAL A 205 7.90 9.98 -8.29
CA VAL A 205 7.39 10.03 -9.66
C VAL A 205 8.51 9.58 -10.59
N ASP A 206 8.20 8.63 -11.46
CA ASP A 206 9.06 8.21 -12.56
C ASP A 206 8.31 8.50 -13.87
N THR A 207 8.63 9.65 -14.48
CA THR A 207 8.00 10.10 -15.73
C THR A 207 8.43 9.27 -16.93
N ALA A 208 9.60 8.64 -16.89
CA ALA A 208 10.08 7.78 -17.96
C ALA A 208 9.31 6.44 -17.97
N ALA A 209 9.10 5.84 -16.80
CA ALA A 209 8.26 4.65 -16.66
C ALA A 209 6.75 4.94 -16.65
N GLY A 210 6.38 6.22 -16.53
CA GLY A 210 4.98 6.66 -16.41
C GLY A 210 4.31 6.17 -15.13
N THR A 211 5.07 6.08 -14.04
CA THR A 211 4.58 5.56 -12.74
C THR A 211 4.81 6.52 -11.58
N ALA A 212 4.03 6.37 -10.52
CA ALA A 212 4.24 7.08 -9.26
C ALA A 212 3.95 6.21 -8.05
N GLY A 213 4.42 6.67 -6.90
CA GLY A 213 4.07 6.14 -5.58
C GLY A 213 3.25 7.16 -4.79
N LEU A 214 2.14 6.71 -4.20
CA LEU A 214 1.34 7.52 -3.28
C LEU A 214 1.21 6.84 -1.92
N GLY A 215 1.39 7.62 -0.86
CA GLY A 215 1.21 7.18 0.51
C GLY A 215 0.13 7.98 1.21
N ALA A 216 -0.65 7.31 2.06
CA ALA A 216 -1.47 7.95 3.06
C ALA A 216 -1.14 7.41 4.44
N ASN A 217 -0.97 8.30 5.42
CA ASN A 217 -0.73 7.91 6.81
C ASN A 217 -1.77 8.55 7.73
N CYS A 218 -2.19 7.82 8.75
CA CYS A 218 -2.93 8.40 9.86
C CYS A 218 -2.32 7.97 11.19
N ALA A 219 -2.07 8.94 12.08
CA ALA A 219 -1.54 8.69 13.43
C ALA A 219 -0.33 7.73 13.44
N GLY A 220 0.59 7.91 12.48
CA GLY A 220 1.80 7.09 12.34
C GLY A 220 1.59 5.72 11.66
N ILE A 221 0.37 5.37 11.27
CA ILE A 221 0.06 4.14 10.53
C ILE A 221 -0.08 4.45 9.04
N PRO A 222 0.66 3.76 8.16
CA PRO A 222 0.39 3.79 6.72
C PRO A 222 -0.98 3.15 6.44
N VAL A 223 -1.96 3.96 6.03
CA VAL A 223 -3.31 3.51 5.71
C VAL A 223 -3.50 3.21 4.23
N ALA A 224 -2.62 3.71 3.37
CA ALA A 224 -2.48 3.30 1.97
C ALA A 224 -1.04 3.44 1.50
N GLN A 225 -0.57 2.49 0.68
CA GLN A 225 0.70 2.58 -0.05
C GLN A 225 0.50 2.03 -1.46
N TYR A 226 0.22 2.95 -2.38
CA TYR A 226 0.08 2.65 -3.79
C TYR A 226 1.45 2.75 -4.46
N LYS A 227 1.89 1.66 -5.09
CA LYS A 227 3.13 1.59 -5.86
C LYS A 227 2.80 1.37 -7.33
N ASP A 228 3.64 1.95 -8.17
CA ASP A 228 3.61 1.83 -9.63
C ASP A 228 2.27 2.21 -10.26
N ILE A 229 1.59 3.21 -9.68
CA ILE A 229 0.32 3.69 -10.23
C ILE A 229 0.57 4.49 -11.50
N ARG A 230 -0.35 4.38 -12.45
CA ARG A 230 -0.31 5.01 -13.77
C ARG A 230 -1.52 5.90 -13.97
N VAL A 231 -1.45 6.78 -14.96
CA VAL A 231 -2.63 7.51 -15.43
C VAL A 231 -3.73 6.51 -15.80
N GLY A 232 -4.94 6.76 -15.31
CA GLY A 232 -6.10 5.86 -15.45
C GLY A 232 -6.33 4.93 -14.26
N ASP A 233 -5.35 4.74 -13.36
CA ASP A 233 -5.55 3.94 -12.16
C ASP A 233 -6.50 4.62 -11.17
N THR A 234 -7.20 3.81 -10.38
CA THR A 234 -8.02 4.32 -9.27
C THR A 234 -7.29 4.17 -7.96
N VAL A 235 -7.35 5.22 -7.15
CA VAL A 235 -6.91 5.23 -5.76
C VAL A 235 -8.05 5.74 -4.89
N GLU A 236 -7.97 5.43 -3.60
CA GLU A 236 -8.95 5.90 -2.63
C GLU A 236 -8.24 6.57 -1.45
N PHE A 237 -8.81 7.67 -0.98
CA PHE A 237 -8.37 8.32 0.25
C PHE A 237 -9.59 8.73 1.06
N ALA A 238 -9.66 8.26 2.31
CA ALA A 238 -10.74 8.56 3.25
C ALA A 238 -12.16 8.42 2.66
N GLY A 239 -12.41 7.32 1.94
CA GLY A 239 -13.70 7.04 1.31
C GLY A 239 -13.94 7.72 -0.04
N VAL A 240 -13.04 8.61 -0.49
CA VAL A 240 -13.17 9.33 -1.76
C VAL A 240 -12.35 8.64 -2.85
N LEU A 241 -12.99 8.37 -3.98
CA LEU A 241 -12.36 7.75 -5.14
C LEU A 241 -11.77 8.81 -6.07
N PHE A 242 -10.55 8.54 -6.54
CA PHE A 242 -9.87 9.34 -7.53
C PHE A 242 -9.39 8.48 -8.69
N LYS A 243 -9.38 9.07 -9.89
CA LYS A 243 -8.60 8.59 -11.02
C LYS A 243 -7.29 9.38 -11.09
N VAL A 244 -6.17 8.69 -11.29
CA VAL A 244 -4.90 9.34 -11.63
C VAL A 244 -5.06 9.94 -13.02
N SER A 245 -5.04 11.27 -13.12
CA SER A 245 -5.30 12.00 -14.36
C SER A 245 -4.06 12.58 -15.00
N GLY A 246 -2.93 12.64 -14.28
CA GLY A 246 -1.67 13.08 -14.84
C GLY A 246 -0.49 12.85 -13.91
N LEU A 247 0.68 12.62 -14.49
CA LEU A 247 1.96 12.48 -13.80
C LEU A 247 2.95 13.45 -14.45
N THR A 248 3.52 14.35 -13.65
CA THR A 248 4.64 15.21 -14.05
C THR A 248 5.73 15.13 -12.99
N GLU A 249 6.94 15.58 -13.32
CA GLU A 249 8.06 15.63 -12.36
C GLU A 249 7.71 16.42 -11.09
N GLN A 250 6.76 17.36 -11.18
CA GLN A 250 6.36 18.24 -10.08
C GLN A 250 5.17 17.72 -9.29
N ALA A 251 4.29 16.89 -9.88
CA ALA A 251 3.05 16.50 -9.23
C ALA A 251 2.39 15.24 -9.79
N VAL A 252 1.63 14.57 -8.91
CA VAL A 252 0.60 13.60 -9.27
C VAL A 252 -0.76 14.29 -9.24
N ARG A 253 -1.51 14.21 -10.33
CA ARG A 253 -2.85 14.78 -10.46
C ARG A 253 -3.90 13.70 -10.30
N LEU A 254 -4.88 13.96 -9.46
CA LEU A 254 -5.95 13.05 -9.08
C LEU A 254 -7.31 13.73 -9.32
N THR A 255 -8.10 13.21 -10.25
CA THR A 255 -9.46 13.71 -10.49
C THR A 255 -10.45 12.93 -9.64
N ARG A 256 -11.25 13.62 -8.82
CA ARG A 256 -12.26 12.96 -7.98
C ARG A 256 -13.37 12.38 -8.84
N THR A 257 -13.70 11.11 -8.61
CA THR A 257 -14.75 10.39 -9.35
C THR A 257 -15.97 10.04 -8.51
N SER A 258 -15.84 9.94 -7.19
CA SER A 258 -16.99 9.74 -6.29
C SER A 258 -17.61 11.07 -5.86
N GLU A 259 -18.84 10.98 -5.34
CA GLU A 259 -19.49 12.07 -4.59
C GLU A 259 -18.70 12.49 -3.36
#